data_AF-A0A9Q8Y768-F1
#
_entry.id   AF-A0A9Q8Y768-F1
#
_cell.length_a   1.000
_cell.length_b   1.000
_cell.length_c   1.000
_cell.angle_alpha   90.00
_cell.angle_beta   90.00
_cell.angle_gamma   90.00
#
_symmetry.space_group_name_H-M   'P 1'
#
loop_
_entity.id
_entity.type
_entity.pdbx_description
1 polymer ?
#
loop_
_entity_poly.entity_id
_entity_poly.type
_entity_poly.pdbx_seq_one_letter_code
_entity_poly.pdbx_strand_id
1 'polypeptide(L)'
;MTKLFNSLLLGSAMALVLVATPIGSAYSQDKPPADQAAGDQPAGDQPSADQPPADQMVGGLDAYAAAEDPPVFDDPDKAIGEFKARLAADDFDGLAKLLGLNAEKLKDSEGVKDTFALIREGAARNVVVRDLEGRKILQIGDRLWPLPFPLTKGDDGKWAFDTYVGLEEIVNRRVGENELQAIDTVEAYVDAQKEYASEDRDSDGVLEYAQKLISTPGQTDGLYWPADQGDGESPVGDSISEAALEKAKAGEGYFGYRFRILTSQGDNIAGGRYDYVINGNMIGGFALIAWPVTYAETGVKTFVVNQQGIVYERDLGPSTEAIVPFIDRFDPDDKWSVVDD
;
A
#
# COMPACT_ATOMS: atom_id res chain seq x y z
N MET A 1 -18.61 -10.24 -10.46
CA MET A 1 -17.54 -9.47 -9.80
C MET A 1 -18.01 -8.71 -8.55
N THR A 2 -19.25 -8.24 -8.48
CA THR A 2 -19.82 -7.48 -7.32
C THR A 2 -19.88 -8.24 -5.98
N LYS A 3 -19.66 -9.57 -5.94
CA LYS A 3 -19.67 -10.37 -4.71
C LYS A 3 -18.31 -10.50 -4.01
N LEU A 4 -17.21 -10.18 -4.69
CA LEU A 4 -15.87 -10.14 -4.08
C LEU A 4 -15.59 -8.77 -3.41
N PHE A 5 -16.15 -7.69 -3.96
CA PHE A 5 -16.04 -6.32 -3.43
C PHE A 5 -16.55 -6.15 -1.98
N ASN A 6 -17.62 -6.85 -1.59
CA ASN A 6 -18.17 -6.76 -0.23
C ASN A 6 -17.37 -7.54 0.84
N SER A 7 -16.38 -8.33 0.43
CA SER A 7 -15.47 -9.02 1.35
C SER A 7 -14.24 -8.18 1.68
N LEU A 8 -13.74 -7.37 0.72
CA LEU A 8 -12.64 -6.42 0.93
C LEU A 8 -13.04 -5.21 1.77
N LEU A 9 -14.29 -4.73 1.67
CA LEU A 9 -14.78 -3.56 2.42
C LEU A 9 -14.73 -3.68 3.95
N LEU A 10 -14.68 -4.91 4.51
CA LEU A 10 -14.44 -5.10 5.95
C LEU A 10 -12.94 -5.19 6.32
N GLY A 11 -12.07 -5.55 5.37
CA GLY A 11 -10.61 -5.45 5.52
C GLY A 11 -10.15 -3.98 5.48
N SER A 12 -10.74 -3.21 4.57
CA SER A 12 -10.50 -1.78 4.37
C SER A 12 -10.82 -0.95 5.63
N ALA A 13 -11.90 -1.29 6.35
CA ALA A 13 -12.29 -0.55 7.56
C ALA A 13 -11.35 -0.72 8.77
N MET A 14 -10.38 -1.63 8.76
CA MET A 14 -9.35 -1.75 9.82
C MET A 14 -7.95 -1.34 9.39
N ALA A 15 -7.62 -1.42 8.09
CA ALA A 15 -6.34 -0.96 7.55
C ALA A 15 -6.28 0.57 7.36
N LEU A 16 -7.43 1.23 7.16
CA LEU A 16 -7.52 2.68 6.90
C LEU A 16 -7.16 3.58 8.10
N VAL A 17 -6.76 2.98 9.22
CA VAL A 17 -7.08 3.55 10.53
C VAL A 17 -5.89 3.64 11.48
N LEU A 18 -4.69 3.29 11.04
CA LEU A 18 -3.47 3.75 11.69
C LEU A 18 -2.61 4.46 10.65
N VAL A 19 -2.22 5.68 10.99
CA VAL A 19 -1.17 6.48 10.34
C VAL A 19 -1.55 7.19 9.04
N ALA A 20 -2.40 8.21 9.20
CA ALA A 20 -2.27 9.45 8.42
C ALA A 20 -1.49 10.47 9.27
N THR A 21 -0.17 10.52 9.12
CA THR A 21 0.61 11.70 9.48
C THR A 21 1.85 11.78 8.59
N PRO A 22 2.06 12.85 7.80
CA PRO A 22 3.26 12.99 7.00
C PRO A 22 4.47 13.28 7.91
N ILE A 23 5.53 12.48 7.82
CA ILE A 23 6.79 12.77 8.51
C ILE A 23 7.54 13.82 7.68
N GLY A 24 7.73 15.00 8.28
CA GLY A 24 8.50 16.09 7.72
C GLY A 24 9.97 15.71 7.55
N SER A 25 10.45 15.81 6.31
CA SER A 25 11.84 15.56 5.94
C SER A 25 12.77 16.56 6.64
N ALA A 26 13.69 16.06 7.45
CA ALA A 26 14.83 16.82 7.95
C ALA A 26 16.07 15.92 7.94
N TYR A 27 16.75 15.81 6.79
CA TYR A 27 18.18 15.57 6.81
C TYR A 27 18.93 16.55 5.91
N SER A 28 19.72 17.37 6.59
CA SER A 28 20.73 18.26 6.06
C SER A 28 21.86 17.47 5.43
N GLN A 29 22.46 18.09 4.43
CA GLN A 29 23.52 17.56 3.57
C GLN A 29 24.75 17.08 4.36
N ASP A 30 25.36 15.99 3.88
CA ASP A 30 26.81 15.92 3.75
C ASP A 30 27.26 14.99 2.63
N LYS A 31 28.30 15.45 1.92
CA LYS A 31 28.93 14.90 0.72
C LYS A 31 29.95 13.81 1.10
N PRO A 32 30.18 12.75 0.29
CA PRO A 32 31.10 11.68 0.67
C PRO A 32 32.56 12.00 0.32
N PRO A 33 33.53 11.34 0.98
CA PRO A 33 34.79 11.00 0.36
C PRO A 33 34.97 9.49 0.17
N ALA A 34 35.88 9.20 -0.76
CA ALA A 34 36.06 7.94 -1.46
C ALA A 34 37.02 6.95 -0.76
N ASP A 35 36.81 5.66 -1.10
CA ASP A 35 37.77 4.61 -1.47
C ASP A 35 38.97 4.30 -0.57
N GLN A 36 39.02 3.05 -0.05
CA GLN A 36 40.24 2.22 0.05
C GLN A 36 39.99 0.78 0.55
N ALA A 37 40.93 -0.09 0.17
CA ALA A 37 40.80 -1.54 -0.04
C ALA A 37 41.15 -2.46 1.15
N ALA A 38 40.59 -3.68 1.07
CA ALA A 38 41.10 -5.04 1.37
C ALA A 38 41.91 -5.37 2.65
N GLY A 39 41.48 -6.46 3.33
CA GLY A 39 42.28 -7.25 4.27
C GLY A 39 41.53 -8.51 4.78
N ASP A 40 42.16 -9.68 4.67
CA ASP A 40 41.64 -11.05 4.92
C ASP A 40 41.61 -11.50 6.41
N GLN A 41 40.51 -12.22 6.76
CA GLN A 41 40.31 -13.38 7.68
C GLN A 41 40.63 -13.29 9.21
N PRO A 42 40.04 -14.14 10.11
CA PRO A 42 39.33 -15.42 9.88
C PRO A 42 37.95 -15.62 10.58
N ALA A 43 37.34 -16.77 10.27
CA ALA A 43 36.04 -17.26 10.75
C ALA A 43 35.95 -17.48 12.27
N GLY A 44 34.80 -17.12 12.83
CA GLY A 44 34.35 -17.46 14.18
C GLY A 44 32.84 -17.27 14.33
N ASP A 45 32.15 -18.36 14.62
CA ASP A 45 30.81 -18.53 15.19
C ASP A 45 29.63 -17.71 14.61
N GLN A 46 28.78 -18.40 13.83
CA GLN A 46 27.42 -17.98 13.52
C GLN A 46 26.50 -18.16 14.74
N PRO A 47 25.68 -17.16 15.10
CA PRO A 47 24.38 -17.39 15.70
C PRO A 47 23.30 -17.44 14.62
N SER A 48 22.38 -18.38 14.83
CA SER A 48 21.13 -18.66 14.13
C SER A 48 20.40 -17.42 13.56
N ALA A 49 19.91 -17.57 12.32
CA ALA A 49 18.93 -16.71 11.69
C ALA A 49 17.58 -16.73 12.43
N ASP A 50 16.93 -15.56 12.48
CA ASP A 50 15.47 -15.29 12.40
C ASP A 50 15.00 -14.02 13.13
N GLN A 51 15.81 -12.95 13.14
CA GLN A 51 15.28 -11.59 13.30
C GLN A 51 16.05 -10.62 12.40
N PRO A 52 15.39 -9.86 11.50
CA PRO A 52 16.04 -8.73 10.87
C PRO A 52 16.44 -7.70 11.94
N PRO A 53 17.60 -7.03 11.78
CA PRO A 53 18.06 -6.05 12.75
C PRO A 53 17.06 -4.90 12.90
N ALA A 54 16.90 -4.41 14.13
CA ALA A 54 15.94 -3.37 14.53
C ALA A 54 16.03 -2.04 13.73
N ASP A 55 17.09 -1.82 12.97
CA ASP A 55 17.28 -0.65 12.08
C ASP A 55 16.46 -0.70 10.78
N GLN A 56 15.67 -1.76 10.55
CA GLN A 56 14.74 -1.86 9.41
C GLN A 56 13.28 -1.62 9.81
N MET A 57 13.01 -1.12 11.02
CA MET A 57 11.65 -0.75 11.40
C MET A 57 11.20 0.49 10.63
N VAL A 58 10.06 0.34 9.95
CA VAL A 58 9.29 1.40 9.32
C VAL A 58 9.15 2.57 10.29
N GLY A 59 9.78 3.70 9.97
CA GLY A 59 9.84 4.86 10.84
C GLY A 59 8.43 5.37 11.16
N GLY A 60 7.96 5.19 12.39
CA GLY A 60 6.65 5.68 12.84
C GLY A 60 5.76 4.66 13.55
N LEU A 61 6.04 3.36 13.45
CA LEU A 61 5.28 2.33 14.17
C LEU A 61 5.48 2.40 15.69
N ASP A 62 6.68 2.77 16.14
CA ASP A 62 6.99 2.92 17.57
C ASP A 62 6.08 3.94 18.27
N ALA A 63 5.57 4.94 17.54
CA ALA A 63 4.64 5.91 18.10
C ALA A 63 3.31 5.28 18.54
N TYR A 64 2.94 4.14 17.93
CA TYR A 64 1.73 3.38 18.21
C TYR A 64 1.91 2.29 19.27
N ALA A 65 3.14 1.93 19.61
CA ALA A 65 3.43 1.08 20.75
C ALA A 65 3.27 1.87 22.06
N ALA A 66 2.70 1.24 23.09
CA ALA A 66 2.69 1.81 24.43
C ALA A 66 4.09 1.76 25.05
N ALA A 67 4.36 2.66 26.01
CA ALA A 67 5.58 2.59 26.81
C ALA A 67 5.60 1.41 27.80
N GLU A 68 4.42 0.85 28.11
CA GLU A 68 4.28 -0.34 28.95
C GLU A 68 4.07 -1.58 28.05
N ASP A 69 4.74 -2.67 28.40
CA ASP A 69 4.53 -3.96 27.73
C ASP A 69 3.10 -4.48 27.93
N PRO A 70 2.56 -5.26 26.96
CA PRO A 70 1.26 -5.90 27.11
C PRO A 70 1.26 -6.84 28.33
N PRO A 71 0.11 -6.97 29.02
CA PRO A 71 0.00 -7.86 30.17
C PRO A 71 0.27 -9.32 29.77
N VAL A 72 0.98 -10.03 30.65
CA VAL A 72 1.34 -11.45 30.48
C VAL A 72 0.40 -12.37 31.26
N PHE A 73 0.14 -13.56 30.70
CA PHE A 73 -0.81 -14.53 31.23
C PHE A 73 -0.20 -15.92 31.31
N ASP A 74 -0.45 -16.66 32.39
CA ASP A 74 0.00 -18.07 32.50
C ASP A 74 -0.76 -19.01 31.53
N ASP A 75 -1.93 -18.58 31.06
CA ASP A 75 -2.87 -19.34 30.24
C ASP A 75 -3.42 -18.44 29.13
N PRO A 76 -3.28 -18.82 27.85
CA PRO A 76 -3.76 -18.03 26.72
C PRO A 76 -5.28 -17.82 26.75
N ASP A 77 -6.05 -18.74 27.35
CA ASP A 77 -7.51 -18.59 27.48
C ASP A 77 -7.87 -17.41 28.39
N LYS A 78 -7.01 -17.04 29.36
CA LYS A 78 -7.19 -15.83 30.17
C LYS A 78 -7.00 -14.55 29.35
N ALA A 79 -6.00 -14.52 28.46
CA ALA A 79 -5.77 -13.39 27.57
C ALA A 79 -6.95 -13.18 26.60
N ILE A 80 -7.48 -14.29 26.05
CA ILE A 80 -8.68 -14.28 25.20
C ILE A 80 -9.92 -13.83 25.99
N GLY A 81 -10.03 -14.26 27.25
CA GLY A 81 -11.09 -13.82 28.17
C GLY A 81 -11.06 -12.31 28.40
N GLU A 82 -9.89 -11.74 28.71
CA GLU A 82 -9.71 -10.29 28.83
C GLU A 82 -10.06 -9.58 27.52
N PHE A 83 -9.59 -10.06 26.37
CA PHE A 83 -9.92 -9.49 25.05
C PHE A 83 -11.43 -9.36 24.84
N LYS A 84 -12.19 -10.44 25.10
CA LYS A 84 -13.65 -10.44 25.00
C LYS A 84 -14.30 -9.49 26.01
N ALA A 85 -13.79 -9.46 27.24
CA ALA A 85 -14.32 -8.61 28.30
C ALA A 85 -14.17 -7.12 27.97
N ARG A 86 -13.00 -6.68 27.45
CA ARG A 86 -12.76 -5.29 27.04
C ARG A 86 -13.71 -4.87 25.91
N LEU A 87 -13.86 -5.71 24.89
CA LEU A 87 -14.79 -5.46 23.80
C LEU A 87 -16.24 -5.36 24.29
N ALA A 88 -16.69 -6.29 25.12
CA ALA A 88 -18.05 -6.28 25.67
C ALA A 88 -18.34 -5.06 26.55
N ALA A 89 -17.31 -4.50 27.20
CA ALA A 89 -17.39 -3.32 28.04
C ALA A 89 -17.28 -1.99 27.28
N ASP A 90 -17.11 -2.01 25.94
CA ASP A 90 -16.79 -0.81 25.15
C ASP A 90 -15.50 -0.11 25.64
N ASP A 91 -14.56 -0.90 26.17
CA ASP A 91 -13.33 -0.43 26.82
C ASP A 91 -12.20 -0.31 25.79
N PHE A 92 -12.22 0.76 25.00
CA PHE A 92 -11.21 1.03 23.98
C PHE A 92 -9.80 1.12 24.56
N ASP A 93 -9.63 1.90 25.64
CA ASP A 93 -8.33 2.14 26.25
C ASP A 93 -7.77 0.87 26.89
N GLY A 94 -8.63 0.06 27.52
CA GLY A 94 -8.26 -1.24 28.06
C GLY A 94 -7.92 -2.26 26.97
N LEU A 95 -8.59 -2.26 25.82
CA LEU A 95 -8.18 -3.09 24.68
C LEU A 95 -6.82 -2.65 24.14
N ALA A 96 -6.60 -1.35 23.96
CA ALA A 96 -5.31 -0.83 23.51
C ALA A 96 -4.19 -1.27 24.46
N LYS A 97 -4.39 -1.14 25.78
CA LYS A 97 -3.44 -1.63 26.78
C LYS A 97 -3.21 -3.14 26.70
N LEU A 98 -4.25 -3.95 26.48
CA LEU A 98 -4.12 -5.40 26.34
C LEU A 98 -3.25 -5.79 25.14
N LEU A 99 -3.30 -4.99 24.06
CA LEU A 99 -2.51 -5.19 22.85
C LEU A 99 -1.14 -4.48 22.90
N GLY A 100 -0.80 -3.80 24.00
CA GLY A 100 0.44 -3.02 24.14
C GLY A 100 0.48 -1.77 23.25
N LEU A 101 -0.68 -1.19 22.93
CA LEU A 101 -0.81 -0.05 22.03
C LEU A 101 -1.04 1.27 22.77
N ASN A 102 -0.52 2.35 22.20
CA ASN A 102 -0.74 3.71 22.67
C ASN A 102 -2.16 4.19 22.34
N ALA A 103 -3.06 4.12 23.32
CA ALA A 103 -4.47 4.50 23.15
C ALA A 103 -4.67 5.97 22.73
N GLU A 104 -3.82 6.89 23.17
CA GLU A 104 -3.91 8.31 22.79
C GLU A 104 -3.56 8.49 21.33
N LYS A 105 -2.42 7.92 20.89
CA LYS A 105 -2.00 7.97 19.49
C LYS A 105 -3.00 7.29 18.56
N LEU A 106 -3.61 6.18 19.00
CA LEU A 106 -4.66 5.51 18.23
C LEU A 106 -5.87 6.41 18.00
N LYS A 107 -6.30 7.19 19.00
CA LYS A 107 -7.47 8.10 18.90
C LYS A 107 -7.31 9.19 17.85
N ASP A 108 -6.07 9.54 17.50
CA ASP A 108 -5.77 10.53 16.45
C ASP A 108 -5.94 9.96 15.04
N SER A 109 -6.10 8.65 14.90
CA SER A 109 -6.14 8.01 13.59
C SER A 109 -7.59 7.92 13.07
N GLU A 110 -7.78 8.34 11.82
CA GLU A 110 -9.08 8.38 11.14
C GLU A 110 -9.74 6.99 11.17
N GLY A 111 -11.01 6.87 11.58
CA GLY A 111 -11.75 5.60 11.54
C GLY A 111 -11.53 4.64 12.72
N VAL A 112 -10.69 4.97 13.72
CA VAL A 112 -10.30 4.04 14.81
C VAL A 112 -11.47 3.58 15.67
N LYS A 113 -12.47 4.44 15.80
CA LYS A 113 -13.69 4.11 16.53
C LYS A 113 -14.60 3.20 15.72
N ASP A 114 -14.64 3.33 14.40
CA ASP A 114 -15.43 2.46 13.53
C ASP A 114 -14.79 1.07 13.45
N THR A 115 -13.47 1.00 13.29
CA THR A 115 -12.69 -0.24 13.41
C THR A 115 -12.98 -0.94 14.74
N PHE A 116 -12.85 -0.23 15.86
CA PHE A 116 -13.10 -0.82 17.18
C PHE A 116 -14.53 -1.33 17.33
N ALA A 117 -15.53 -0.58 16.83
CA ALA A 117 -16.92 -1.01 16.83
C ALA A 117 -17.12 -2.30 16.01
N LEU A 118 -16.48 -2.42 14.84
CA LEU A 118 -16.54 -3.62 14.00
C LEU A 118 -15.90 -4.85 14.68
N ILE A 119 -14.74 -4.68 15.32
CA ILE A 119 -14.10 -5.76 16.10
C ILE A 119 -15.05 -6.22 17.20
N ARG A 120 -15.64 -5.29 17.94
CA ARG A 120 -16.58 -5.60 19.03
C ARG A 120 -17.80 -6.35 18.52
N GLU A 121 -18.42 -5.86 17.45
CA GLU A 121 -19.60 -6.47 16.83
C GLU A 121 -19.28 -7.90 16.33
N GLY A 122 -18.14 -8.07 15.67
CA GLY A 122 -17.67 -9.37 15.22
C GLY A 122 -17.38 -10.32 16.37
N ALA A 123 -16.69 -9.86 17.41
CA ALA A 123 -16.35 -10.68 18.57
C ALA A 123 -17.57 -11.08 19.40
N ALA A 124 -18.61 -10.23 19.44
CA ALA A 124 -19.89 -10.57 20.06
C ALA A 124 -20.61 -11.72 19.33
N ARG A 125 -20.39 -11.88 18.01
CA ARG A 125 -20.92 -13.00 17.24
C ARG A 125 -20.07 -14.26 17.40
N ASN A 126 -18.76 -14.15 17.19
CA ASN A 126 -17.87 -15.30 17.21
C ASN A 126 -16.40 -14.89 17.44
N VAL A 127 -15.67 -15.70 18.21
CA VAL A 127 -14.21 -15.65 18.30
C VAL A 127 -13.68 -17.07 18.30
N VAL A 128 -12.94 -17.42 17.25
CA VAL A 128 -12.27 -18.72 17.10
C VAL A 128 -10.77 -18.53 17.31
N VAL A 129 -10.10 -19.53 17.88
CA VAL A 129 -8.65 -19.52 18.04
C VAL A 129 -8.04 -20.52 17.08
N ARG A 130 -7.03 -20.09 16.33
CA ARG A 130 -6.24 -20.93 15.44
C ARG A 130 -4.79 -20.96 15.88
N ASP A 131 -4.23 -22.15 16.06
CA ASP A 131 -2.80 -22.32 16.26
C ASP A 131 -2.06 -22.24 14.91
N LEU A 132 -1.02 -21.42 14.84
CA LEU A 132 -0.17 -21.24 13.67
C LEU A 132 1.25 -20.96 14.14
N GLU A 133 2.20 -21.83 13.77
CA GLU A 133 3.64 -21.64 14.04
C GLU A 133 3.96 -21.32 15.52
N GLY A 134 3.28 -22.00 16.45
CA GLY A 134 3.48 -21.80 17.90
C GLY A 134 2.77 -20.56 18.47
N ARG A 135 2.05 -19.80 17.63
CA ARG A 135 1.25 -18.64 18.01
C ARG A 135 -0.24 -18.99 18.00
N LYS A 136 -1.05 -18.19 18.70
CA LYS A 136 -2.52 -18.28 18.64
C LYS A 136 -3.10 -17.04 17.98
N ILE A 137 -3.79 -17.26 16.86
CA ILE A 137 -4.46 -16.21 16.08
C ILE A 137 -5.93 -16.20 16.45
N LEU A 138 -6.45 -15.05 16.90
CA LEU A 138 -7.88 -14.86 17.12
C LEU A 138 -8.55 -14.55 15.78
N GLN A 139 -9.63 -15.24 15.47
CA GLN A 139 -10.46 -15.04 14.29
C GLN A 139 -11.83 -14.53 14.70
N ILE A 140 -12.25 -13.40 14.13
CA ILE A 140 -13.37 -12.59 14.63
C ILE A 140 -14.55 -12.66 13.66
N GLY A 141 -15.75 -12.85 14.22
CA GLY A 141 -17.02 -12.87 13.50
C GLY A 141 -17.20 -14.07 12.58
N ASP A 142 -18.28 -14.05 11.78
CA ASP A 142 -18.67 -15.16 10.92
C ASP A 142 -17.75 -15.36 9.71
N ARG A 143 -16.99 -14.31 9.36
CA ARG A 143 -15.97 -14.35 8.30
C ARG A 143 -14.60 -14.83 8.81
N LEU A 144 -14.49 -15.16 10.10
CA LEU A 144 -13.26 -15.64 10.73
C LEU A 144 -12.06 -14.72 10.45
N TRP A 145 -12.28 -13.41 10.55
CA TRP A 145 -11.26 -12.43 10.20
C TRP A 145 -10.09 -12.49 11.21
N PRO A 146 -8.84 -12.74 10.76
CA PRO A 146 -7.71 -12.88 11.67
C PRO A 146 -7.30 -11.54 12.28
N LEU A 147 -7.37 -11.43 13.60
CA LEU A 147 -6.84 -10.31 14.36
C LEU A 147 -5.31 -10.20 14.12
N PRO A 148 -4.78 -8.99 13.83
CA PRO A 148 -3.37 -8.81 13.51
C PRO A 148 -2.42 -9.18 14.65
N PHE A 149 -2.87 -9.02 15.90
CA PHE A 149 -2.09 -9.23 17.11
C PHE A 149 -2.21 -10.69 17.56
N PRO A 150 -1.22 -11.56 17.28
CA PRO A 150 -1.25 -12.93 17.76
C PRO A 150 -0.95 -12.99 19.27
N LEU A 151 -1.38 -14.05 19.94
CA LEU A 151 -0.81 -14.42 21.23
C LEU A 151 0.45 -15.27 21.02
N THR A 152 1.57 -14.84 21.58
CA THR A 152 2.85 -15.54 21.55
C THR A 152 3.26 -15.97 22.95
N LYS A 153 4.06 -17.03 23.04
CA LYS A 153 4.57 -17.55 24.30
C LYS A 153 6.01 -17.07 24.48
N GLY A 154 6.27 -16.33 25.55
CA GLY A 154 7.62 -15.88 25.91
C GLY A 154 8.48 -16.99 26.50
N ASP A 155 9.77 -16.71 26.67
CA ASP A 155 10.76 -17.63 27.23
C ASP A 155 10.46 -18.00 28.70
N ASP A 156 9.74 -17.12 29.41
CA ASP A 156 9.24 -17.36 30.77
C ASP A 156 8.02 -18.28 30.81
N GLY A 157 7.56 -18.73 29.63
CA GLY A 157 6.43 -19.62 29.45
C GLY A 157 5.06 -18.94 29.53
N LYS A 158 5.02 -17.61 29.69
CA LYS A 158 3.78 -16.82 29.72
C LYS A 158 3.36 -16.39 28.32
N TRP A 159 2.09 -16.03 28.18
CA TRP A 159 1.47 -15.60 26.94
C TRP A 159 1.15 -14.11 26.98
N ALA A 160 1.39 -13.40 25.89
CA ALA A 160 0.98 -12.01 25.71
C ALA A 160 0.59 -11.78 24.25
N PHE A 161 -0.19 -10.72 23.99
CA PHE A 161 -0.40 -10.27 22.62
C PHE A 161 0.90 -9.66 22.08
N ASP A 162 1.29 -10.03 20.88
CA ASP A 162 2.51 -9.53 20.25
C ASP A 162 2.22 -8.21 19.54
N THR A 163 2.61 -7.11 20.19
CA THR A 163 2.37 -5.75 19.72
C THR A 163 3.06 -5.47 18.39
N TYR A 164 4.34 -5.81 18.27
CA TYR A 164 5.14 -5.45 17.11
C TYR A 164 4.79 -6.28 15.88
N VAL A 165 4.55 -7.58 16.05
CA VAL A 165 4.01 -8.41 14.96
C VAL A 165 2.65 -7.89 14.51
N GLY A 166 1.80 -7.46 15.44
CA GLY A 166 0.48 -6.92 15.08
C GLY A 166 0.55 -5.58 14.36
N LEU A 167 1.45 -4.68 14.75
CA LEU A 167 1.68 -3.41 14.05
C LEU A 167 2.24 -3.64 12.63
N GLU A 168 3.19 -4.55 12.49
CA GLU A 168 3.75 -4.93 11.18
C GLU A 168 2.67 -5.55 10.27
N GLU A 169 1.83 -6.44 10.79
CA GLU A 169 0.73 -7.05 10.05
C GLU A 169 -0.31 -6.00 9.58
N ILE A 170 -0.54 -4.93 10.34
CA ILE A 170 -1.41 -3.82 9.91
C ILE A 170 -0.80 -3.11 8.70
N VAL A 171 0.50 -2.82 8.72
CA VAL A 171 1.20 -2.21 7.58
C VAL A 171 1.16 -3.14 6.37
N ASN A 172 1.47 -4.42 6.55
CA ASN A 172 1.48 -5.41 5.47
C ASN A 172 0.12 -5.51 4.78
N ARG A 173 -0.98 -5.49 5.55
CA ARG A 173 -2.34 -5.48 4.98
C ARG A 173 -2.63 -4.21 4.17
N ARG A 174 -2.21 -3.05 4.66
CA ARG A 174 -2.36 -1.77 3.94
C ARG A 174 -1.55 -1.75 2.65
N VAL A 175 -0.29 -2.21 2.71
CA VAL A 175 0.57 -2.36 1.54
C VAL A 175 -0.10 -3.26 0.50
N GLY A 176 -0.60 -4.42 0.90
CA GLY A 176 -1.31 -5.33 0.00
C GLY A 176 -2.58 -4.73 -0.61
N GLU A 177 -3.39 -4.02 0.18
CA GLU A 177 -4.59 -3.34 -0.32
C GLU A 177 -4.24 -2.23 -1.32
N ASN A 178 -3.26 -1.40 -1.01
CA ASN A 178 -2.80 -0.34 -1.91
C ASN A 178 -2.20 -0.91 -3.20
N GLU A 179 -1.46 -2.02 -3.13
CA GLU A 179 -0.90 -2.69 -4.31
C GLU A 179 -2.00 -3.25 -5.21
N LEU A 180 -3.04 -3.87 -4.64
CA LEU A 180 -4.20 -4.30 -5.41
C LEU A 180 -4.91 -3.10 -6.07
N GLN A 181 -5.10 -1.99 -5.35
CA GLN A 181 -5.67 -0.77 -5.94
C GLN A 181 -4.78 -0.17 -7.03
N ALA A 182 -3.46 -0.25 -6.88
CA ALA A 182 -2.53 0.20 -7.91
C ALA A 182 -2.64 -0.66 -9.17
N ILE A 183 -2.73 -1.99 -9.02
CA ILE A 183 -2.94 -2.94 -10.12
C ILE A 183 -4.26 -2.62 -10.85
N ASP A 184 -5.38 -2.51 -10.12
CA ASP A 184 -6.67 -2.13 -10.69
C ASP A 184 -6.58 -0.78 -11.46
N THR A 185 -5.84 0.19 -10.91
CA THR A 185 -5.67 1.53 -11.53
C THR A 185 -4.83 1.47 -12.81
N VAL A 186 -3.74 0.70 -12.83
CA VAL A 186 -2.91 0.57 -14.04
C VAL A 186 -3.63 -0.20 -15.15
N GLU A 187 -4.48 -1.17 -14.81
CA GLU A 187 -5.35 -1.85 -15.77
C GLU A 187 -6.42 -0.90 -16.33
N ALA A 188 -7.13 -0.18 -15.46
CA ALA A 188 -8.15 0.79 -15.87
C ALA A 188 -7.56 1.90 -16.76
N TYR A 189 -6.32 2.31 -16.52
CA TYR A 189 -5.60 3.26 -17.38
C TYR A 189 -5.51 2.81 -18.83
N VAL A 190 -5.30 1.51 -19.08
CA VAL A 190 -5.19 0.96 -20.44
C VAL A 190 -6.50 1.12 -21.20
N ASP A 191 -7.63 0.86 -20.55
CA ASP A 191 -8.94 1.00 -21.17
C ASP A 191 -9.34 2.47 -21.34
N ALA A 192 -9.05 3.31 -20.34
CA ALA A 192 -9.26 4.75 -20.43
C ALA A 192 -8.48 5.38 -21.60
N GLN A 193 -7.25 4.94 -21.86
CA GLN A 193 -6.46 5.40 -23.02
C GLN A 193 -7.10 5.02 -24.36
N LYS A 194 -7.60 3.78 -24.47
CA LYS A 194 -8.29 3.33 -25.70
C LYS A 194 -9.57 4.12 -25.94
N GLU A 195 -10.31 4.43 -24.88
CA GLU A 195 -11.52 5.25 -24.97
C GLU A 195 -11.21 6.70 -25.33
N TYR A 196 -10.17 7.29 -24.72
CA TYR A 196 -9.73 8.65 -25.06
C TYR A 196 -9.41 8.77 -26.56
N ALA A 197 -8.64 7.82 -27.08
CA ALA A 197 -8.22 7.77 -28.49
C ALA A 197 -9.31 7.37 -29.48
N SER A 198 -10.54 7.09 -29.02
CA SER A 198 -11.67 6.78 -29.90
C SER A 198 -12.33 8.02 -30.51
N GLU A 199 -12.01 9.20 -29.98
CA GLU A 199 -12.53 10.49 -30.42
C GLU A 199 -11.39 11.48 -30.65
N ASP A 200 -11.61 12.42 -31.56
CA ASP A 200 -10.70 13.55 -31.78
C ASP A 200 -11.03 14.64 -30.73
N ARG A 201 -10.18 14.74 -29.71
CA ARG A 201 -10.45 15.52 -28.49
C ARG A 201 -10.09 16.99 -28.62
N ASP A 202 -9.18 17.34 -29.52
CA ASP A 202 -8.74 18.72 -29.74
C ASP A 202 -9.13 19.29 -31.12
N SER A 203 -9.82 18.48 -31.94
CA SER A 203 -10.32 18.83 -33.27
C SER A 203 -9.21 19.15 -34.27
N ASP A 204 -8.02 18.56 -34.11
CA ASP A 204 -6.91 18.69 -35.05
C ASP A 204 -6.98 17.68 -36.22
N GLY A 205 -7.92 16.73 -36.16
CA GLY A 205 -8.13 15.67 -37.14
C GLY A 205 -7.34 14.39 -36.88
N VAL A 206 -6.69 14.24 -35.72
CA VAL A 206 -5.86 13.11 -35.33
C VAL A 206 -6.44 12.43 -34.09
N LEU A 207 -6.61 11.10 -34.16
CA LEU A 207 -6.91 10.30 -32.98
C LEU A 207 -5.61 10.02 -32.22
N GLU A 208 -5.59 10.31 -30.93
CA GLU A 208 -4.39 10.20 -30.10
C GLU A 208 -4.70 9.75 -28.67
N TYR A 209 -3.67 9.26 -27.97
CA TYR A 209 -3.74 8.93 -26.56
C TYR A 209 -3.56 10.17 -25.68
N ALA A 210 -4.15 10.14 -24.48
CA ALA A 210 -4.00 11.23 -23.52
C ALA A 210 -2.57 11.30 -22.97
N GLN A 211 -2.02 12.51 -22.92
CA GLN A 211 -0.71 12.78 -22.32
C GLN A 211 -0.81 13.24 -20.86
N LYS A 212 -2.03 13.30 -20.30
CA LYS A 212 -2.32 13.68 -18.92
C LYS A 212 -3.26 12.68 -18.27
N LEU A 213 -3.04 12.38 -17.00
CA LEU A 213 -3.97 11.58 -16.20
C LEU A 213 -5.21 12.40 -15.83
N ILE A 214 -5.00 13.64 -15.39
CA ILE A 214 -6.05 14.58 -15.00
C ILE A 214 -6.01 15.76 -15.99
N SER A 215 -7.15 16.10 -16.56
CA SER A 215 -7.27 17.24 -17.47
C SER A 215 -6.92 18.56 -16.78
N THR A 216 -6.46 19.51 -17.58
CA THR A 216 -6.42 20.92 -17.20
C THR A 216 -7.85 21.37 -16.83
N PRO A 217 -8.04 22.22 -15.80
CA PRO A 217 -9.38 22.64 -15.39
C PRO A 217 -10.20 23.22 -16.56
N GLY A 218 -11.38 22.66 -16.79
CA GLY A 218 -12.31 23.06 -17.86
C GLY A 218 -11.89 22.58 -19.26
N GLN A 219 -11.04 21.56 -19.36
CA GLN A 219 -10.62 20.95 -20.61
C GLN A 219 -10.83 19.42 -20.58
N THR A 220 -10.68 18.80 -21.75
CA THR A 220 -10.76 17.34 -21.98
C THR A 220 -9.41 16.79 -22.50
N ASP A 221 -8.30 17.35 -22.00
CA ASP A 221 -6.92 17.05 -22.45
C ASP A 221 -6.20 15.99 -21.59
N GLY A 222 -6.94 15.22 -20.80
CA GLY A 222 -6.46 14.12 -19.95
C GLY A 222 -7.51 13.02 -19.76
N LEU A 223 -7.19 11.96 -19.03
CA LEU A 223 -8.08 10.80 -18.86
C LEU A 223 -9.25 11.02 -17.89
N TYR A 224 -9.14 12.01 -17.00
CA TYR A 224 -10.18 12.39 -16.06
C TYR A 224 -10.52 13.87 -16.16
N TRP A 225 -11.82 14.15 -16.14
CA TRP A 225 -12.37 15.46 -15.85
C TRP A 225 -13.71 15.34 -15.12
N PRO A 226 -14.09 16.33 -14.29
CA PRO A 226 -15.34 16.27 -13.53
C PRO A 226 -16.58 16.23 -14.43
N ALA A 227 -17.56 15.37 -14.12
CA ALA A 227 -18.80 15.27 -14.90
C ALA A 227 -19.63 16.57 -14.89
N ASP A 228 -19.50 17.38 -13.84
CA ASP A 228 -20.21 18.65 -13.69
C ASP A 228 -19.68 19.77 -14.59
N GLN A 229 -18.54 19.58 -15.27
CA GLN A 229 -18.00 20.57 -16.20
C GLN A 229 -18.79 20.64 -17.53
N GLY A 230 -19.57 19.61 -17.86
CA GLY A 230 -20.51 19.62 -19.00
C GLY A 230 -19.95 19.13 -20.33
N ASP A 231 -18.73 18.59 -20.35
CA ASP A 231 -18.04 18.10 -21.57
C ASP A 231 -18.20 16.58 -21.80
N GLY A 232 -19.28 16.00 -21.26
CA GLY A 232 -19.50 14.55 -21.29
C GLY A 232 -18.71 13.79 -20.22
N GLU A 233 -18.86 12.47 -20.20
CA GLU A 233 -18.17 11.60 -19.27
C GLU A 233 -16.69 11.45 -19.67
N SER A 234 -15.79 11.50 -18.68
CA SER A 234 -14.36 11.27 -18.91
C SER A 234 -14.07 9.78 -19.12
N PRO A 235 -12.99 9.39 -19.82
CA PRO A 235 -12.66 7.98 -20.06
C PRO A 235 -12.53 7.09 -18.82
N VAL A 236 -12.13 7.65 -17.67
CA VAL A 236 -12.13 6.88 -16.41
C VAL A 236 -13.53 6.77 -15.78
N GLY A 237 -14.48 7.58 -16.23
CA GLY A 237 -15.87 7.63 -15.75
C GLY A 237 -16.00 7.79 -14.23
N ASP A 238 -17.07 7.24 -13.69
CA ASP A 238 -17.37 7.21 -12.24
C ASP A 238 -16.46 6.25 -11.44
N SER A 239 -15.49 5.58 -12.08
CA SER A 239 -14.61 4.60 -11.41
C SER A 239 -13.56 5.25 -10.51
N ILE A 240 -13.38 6.58 -10.62
CA ILE A 240 -12.41 7.32 -9.82
C ILE A 240 -12.96 7.68 -8.45
N SER A 241 -12.11 7.58 -7.43
CA SER A 241 -12.43 8.04 -6.08
C SER A 241 -11.99 9.49 -5.91
N GLU A 242 -12.94 10.43 -5.89
CA GLU A 242 -12.65 11.85 -5.63
C GLU A 242 -11.92 12.05 -4.30
N ALA A 243 -12.29 11.29 -3.26
CA ALA A 243 -11.63 11.34 -1.97
C ALA A 243 -10.14 10.91 -2.07
N ALA A 244 -9.85 9.87 -2.85
CA ALA A 244 -8.47 9.44 -3.10
C ALA A 244 -7.71 10.44 -3.98
N LEU A 245 -8.38 11.13 -4.91
CA LEU A 245 -7.77 12.22 -5.69
C LEU A 245 -7.40 13.41 -4.81
N GLU A 246 -8.23 13.81 -3.86
CA GLU A 246 -7.90 14.88 -2.91
C GLU A 246 -6.69 14.50 -2.04
N LYS A 247 -6.62 13.25 -1.56
CA LYS A 247 -5.42 12.73 -0.88
C LYS A 247 -4.19 12.74 -1.79
N ALA A 248 -4.33 12.37 -3.05
CA ALA A 248 -3.24 12.43 -4.03
C ALA A 248 -2.70 13.85 -4.23
N LYS A 249 -3.60 14.85 -4.32
CA LYS A 249 -3.24 16.28 -4.40
C LYS A 249 -2.53 16.78 -3.13
N ALA A 250 -2.88 16.22 -1.97
CA ALA A 250 -2.19 16.49 -0.69
C ALA A 250 -0.82 15.79 -0.57
N GLY A 251 -0.42 14.99 -1.57
CA GLY A 251 0.88 14.32 -1.61
C GLY A 251 0.87 12.88 -1.07
N GLU A 252 -0.27 12.39 -0.59
CA GLU A 252 -0.45 11.04 -0.03
C GLU A 252 -0.62 9.95 -1.11
N GLY A 253 -0.66 10.34 -2.37
CA GLY A 253 -0.87 9.43 -3.51
C GLY A 253 -2.34 9.01 -3.67
N TYR A 254 -2.65 8.46 -4.84
CA TYR A 254 -3.94 7.85 -5.11
C TYR A 254 -3.87 6.42 -4.58
N PHE A 255 -4.58 6.13 -3.48
CA PHE A 255 -4.43 4.90 -2.70
C PHE A 255 -2.98 4.59 -2.31
N GLY A 256 -2.20 5.61 -1.91
CA GLY A 256 -0.81 5.43 -1.49
C GLY A 256 0.20 5.28 -2.63
N TYR A 257 -0.24 5.41 -3.88
CA TYR A 257 0.60 5.29 -5.07
C TYR A 257 0.68 6.59 -5.88
N ARG A 258 1.82 6.79 -6.55
CA ARG A 258 2.05 7.84 -7.54
C ARG A 258 2.03 7.22 -8.92
N PHE A 259 1.59 7.98 -9.91
CA PHE A 259 1.43 7.53 -11.29
C PHE A 259 2.03 8.55 -12.24
N ARG A 260 2.69 8.07 -13.30
CA ARG A 260 3.25 8.93 -14.34
C ARG A 260 3.21 8.23 -15.69
N ILE A 261 2.76 8.96 -16.71
CA ILE A 261 2.76 8.49 -18.09
C ILE A 261 4.20 8.44 -18.60
N LEU A 262 4.53 7.35 -19.29
CA LEU A 262 5.78 7.15 -20.02
C LEU A 262 5.51 7.31 -21.52
N THR A 263 6.34 8.10 -22.19
CA THR A 263 6.09 8.56 -23.56
C THR A 263 6.96 7.85 -24.61
N SER A 264 7.60 6.74 -24.24
CA SER A 264 8.42 5.92 -25.13
C SER A 264 8.54 4.48 -24.60
N GLN A 265 9.00 3.57 -25.47
CA GLN A 265 9.48 2.24 -25.07
C GLN A 265 10.96 2.03 -25.37
N GLY A 266 11.57 1.07 -24.69
CA GLY A 266 12.95 0.62 -24.90
C GLY A 266 13.07 -0.63 -25.78
N ASP A 267 14.27 -1.20 -25.79
CA ASP A 267 14.66 -2.28 -26.71
C ASP A 267 14.34 -3.68 -26.18
N ASN A 268 13.98 -3.84 -24.90
CA ASN A 268 13.69 -5.14 -24.31
C ASN A 268 12.31 -5.70 -24.69
N ILE A 269 11.48 -4.93 -25.40
CA ILE A 269 10.10 -5.27 -25.74
C ILE A 269 9.93 -5.38 -27.26
N ALA A 270 8.98 -6.22 -27.69
CA ALA A 270 8.59 -6.34 -29.09
C ALA A 270 8.25 -4.96 -29.69
N GLY A 271 8.78 -4.69 -30.89
CA GLY A 271 8.70 -3.37 -31.53
C GLY A 271 9.97 -2.53 -31.38
N GLY A 272 10.84 -2.83 -30.40
CA GLY A 272 12.09 -2.12 -30.15
C GLY A 272 11.88 -0.68 -29.64
N ARG A 273 12.97 0.08 -29.49
CA ARG A 273 12.92 1.46 -29.02
C ARG A 273 12.23 2.39 -30.02
N TYR A 274 11.23 3.13 -29.54
CA TYR A 274 10.67 4.28 -30.24
C TYR A 274 9.88 5.20 -29.29
N ASP A 275 9.66 6.44 -29.72
CA ASP A 275 8.88 7.44 -28.99
C ASP A 275 7.39 7.35 -29.37
N TYR A 276 6.52 7.53 -28.40
CA TYR A 276 5.07 7.48 -28.61
C TYR A 276 4.49 8.80 -29.14
N VAL A 277 5.19 9.91 -28.92
CA VAL A 277 4.74 11.24 -29.34
C VAL A 277 5.35 11.62 -30.68
N ILE A 278 4.52 11.90 -31.67
CA ILE A 278 4.91 12.25 -33.04
C ILE A 278 4.16 13.53 -33.43
N ASN A 279 4.91 14.56 -33.83
CA ASN A 279 4.36 15.88 -34.18
C ASN A 279 3.51 16.54 -33.08
N GLY A 280 3.77 16.21 -31.81
CA GLY A 280 2.99 16.70 -30.67
C GLY A 280 1.91 15.75 -30.19
N ASN A 281 1.52 14.76 -31.02
CA ASN A 281 0.39 13.88 -30.74
C ASN A 281 0.87 12.50 -30.28
N MET A 282 0.25 11.94 -29.24
CA MET A 282 0.66 10.63 -28.71
C MET A 282 -0.03 9.50 -29.49
N ILE A 283 0.56 9.11 -30.61
CA ILE A 283 -0.04 8.15 -31.56
C ILE A 283 0.73 6.82 -31.69
N GLY A 284 1.97 6.76 -31.21
CA GLY A 284 2.82 5.56 -31.30
C GLY A 284 2.51 4.49 -30.24
N GLY A 285 1.77 4.85 -29.20
CA GLY A 285 1.45 4.00 -28.06
C GLY A 285 1.34 4.80 -26.77
N PHE A 286 1.29 4.11 -25.65
CA PHE A 286 1.32 4.71 -24.32
C PHE A 286 1.88 3.73 -23.31
N ALA A 287 2.34 4.24 -22.18
CA ALA A 287 2.70 3.44 -21.03
C ALA A 287 2.56 4.24 -19.73
N LEU A 288 2.55 3.54 -18.61
CA LEU A 288 2.42 4.09 -17.27
C LEU A 288 3.43 3.44 -16.35
N ILE A 289 3.94 4.21 -15.39
CA ILE A 289 4.63 3.72 -14.21
C ILE A 289 3.85 4.13 -12.95
N ALA A 290 3.70 3.20 -12.01
CA ALA A 290 3.13 3.41 -10.69
C ALA A 290 4.12 2.98 -9.61
N TRP A 291 4.27 3.75 -8.55
CA TRP A 291 5.19 3.43 -7.44
C TRP A 291 4.64 3.96 -6.10
N PRO A 292 5.02 3.34 -4.97
CA PRO A 292 4.54 3.77 -3.67
C PRO A 292 5.02 5.18 -3.32
N VAL A 293 4.18 5.93 -2.61
CA VAL A 293 4.56 7.21 -2.00
C VAL A 293 5.69 7.02 -0.99
N THR A 294 5.58 6.00 -0.13
CA THR A 294 6.63 5.64 0.83
C THR A 294 6.85 4.13 0.76
N TYR A 295 8.08 3.73 0.45
CA TYR A 295 8.47 2.32 0.36
C TYR A 295 8.26 1.60 1.69
N ALA A 296 7.72 0.38 1.64
CA ALA A 296 7.37 -0.48 2.77
C ALA A 296 6.30 0.10 3.75
N GLU A 297 5.69 1.24 3.42
CA GLU A 297 4.60 1.85 4.18
C GLU A 297 3.30 1.92 3.37
N THR A 298 3.40 2.47 2.16
CA THR A 298 2.25 2.59 1.25
C THR A 298 2.29 1.56 0.14
N GLY A 299 3.44 0.91 -0.06
CA GLY A 299 3.63 -0.17 -1.01
C GLY A 299 5.09 -0.59 -1.11
N VAL A 300 5.36 -1.71 -1.78
CA VAL A 300 6.71 -2.23 -2.05
C VAL A 300 6.99 -2.24 -3.55
N LYS A 301 6.02 -2.68 -4.35
CA LYS A 301 6.18 -2.90 -5.79
C LYS A 301 6.06 -1.60 -6.58
N THR A 302 6.89 -1.49 -7.61
CA THR A 302 6.71 -0.56 -8.72
C THR A 302 6.05 -1.33 -9.86
N PHE A 303 5.03 -0.75 -10.48
CA PHE A 303 4.30 -1.35 -11.59
C PHE A 303 4.55 -0.56 -12.88
N VAL A 304 4.64 -1.27 -14.01
CA VAL A 304 4.63 -0.67 -15.34
C VAL A 304 3.70 -1.42 -16.27
N VAL A 305 3.01 -0.69 -17.15
CA VAL A 305 2.12 -1.25 -18.16
C VAL A 305 2.24 -0.43 -19.43
N ASN A 306 1.99 -1.05 -20.59
CA ASN A 306 1.86 -0.36 -21.86
C ASN A 306 0.56 -0.76 -22.57
N GLN A 307 0.38 -0.30 -23.80
CA GLN A 307 -0.82 -0.56 -24.61
C GLN A 307 -1.21 -2.05 -24.79
N GLN A 308 -0.29 -3.00 -24.57
CA GLN A 308 -0.61 -4.43 -24.60
C GLN A 308 -1.36 -4.91 -23.35
N GLY A 309 -1.41 -4.10 -22.28
CA GLY A 309 -2.16 -4.41 -21.06
C GLY A 309 -1.50 -5.43 -20.13
N ILE A 310 -0.26 -5.84 -20.39
CA ILE A 310 0.48 -6.72 -19.48
C ILE A 310 1.11 -5.86 -18.38
N VAL A 311 0.69 -6.09 -17.14
CA VAL A 311 1.24 -5.40 -15.97
C VAL A 311 2.50 -6.14 -15.50
N TYR A 312 3.59 -5.38 -15.37
CA TYR A 312 4.84 -5.85 -14.82
C TYR A 312 5.06 -5.22 -13.45
N GLU A 313 5.64 -5.97 -12.52
CA GLU A 313 6.03 -5.52 -11.20
C GLU A 313 7.52 -5.73 -10.92
N ARG A 314 8.07 -4.85 -10.08
CA ARG A 314 9.41 -4.99 -9.54
C ARG A 314 9.55 -4.28 -8.20
N ASP A 315 10.20 -4.93 -7.25
CA ASP A 315 10.67 -4.27 -6.04
C ASP A 315 12.00 -3.53 -6.34
N LEU A 316 11.98 -2.20 -6.21
CA LEU A 316 13.16 -1.33 -6.38
C LEU A 316 13.84 -0.99 -5.04
N GLY A 317 13.32 -1.52 -3.95
CA GLY A 317 13.82 -1.36 -2.59
C GLY A 317 13.61 0.06 -2.03
N PRO A 318 14.28 0.37 -0.90
CA PRO A 318 14.19 1.69 -0.25
C PRO A 318 14.60 2.88 -1.13
N SER A 319 15.30 2.63 -2.24
CA SER A 319 15.70 3.66 -3.21
C SER A 319 14.66 3.94 -4.30
N THR A 320 13.46 3.37 -4.21
CA THR A 320 12.39 3.52 -5.23
C THR A 320 12.19 4.98 -5.65
N GLU A 321 12.02 5.90 -4.70
CA GLU A 321 11.80 7.33 -4.99
C GLU A 321 12.97 7.99 -5.72
N ALA A 322 14.20 7.54 -5.46
CA ALA A 322 15.40 8.04 -6.14
C ALA A 322 15.59 7.41 -7.54
N ILE A 323 15.10 6.19 -7.77
CA ILE A 323 15.28 5.44 -9.02
C ILE A 323 14.23 5.83 -10.05
N VAL A 324 12.96 5.94 -9.67
CA VAL A 324 11.82 6.14 -10.58
C VAL A 324 11.97 7.35 -11.52
N PRO A 325 12.55 8.51 -11.12
CA PRO A 325 12.79 9.62 -12.05
C PRO A 325 13.65 9.27 -13.26
N PHE A 326 14.50 8.24 -13.16
CA PHE A 326 15.35 7.75 -14.24
C PHE A 326 14.70 6.67 -15.09
N ILE A 327 13.51 6.17 -14.72
CA ILE A 327 12.71 5.28 -15.55
C ILE A 327 11.84 6.16 -16.46
N ASP A 328 12.37 6.49 -17.63
CA ASP A 328 11.76 7.44 -18.58
C ASP A 328 11.01 6.76 -19.74
N ARG A 329 11.05 5.44 -19.82
CA ARG A 329 10.46 4.64 -20.89
C ARG A 329 9.95 3.29 -20.36
N PHE A 330 8.98 2.71 -21.05
CA PHE A 330 8.56 1.34 -20.80
C PHE A 330 9.59 0.36 -21.37
N ASP A 331 10.35 -0.29 -20.50
CA ASP A 331 11.42 -1.20 -20.91
C ASP A 331 11.65 -2.32 -19.88
N PRO A 332 10.61 -3.10 -19.50
CA PRO A 332 10.80 -4.20 -18.57
C PRO A 332 11.80 -5.23 -19.15
N ASP A 333 12.85 -5.51 -18.37
CA ASP A 333 13.88 -6.51 -18.61
C ASP A 333 13.60 -7.82 -17.82
N ASP A 334 14.59 -8.70 -17.75
CA ASP A 334 14.53 -9.98 -17.03
C ASP A 334 14.38 -9.86 -15.50
N LYS A 335 14.45 -8.64 -14.95
CA LYS A 335 14.26 -8.36 -13.51
C LYS A 335 12.85 -7.89 -13.18
N TRP A 336 11.99 -7.73 -14.18
CA TRP A 336 10.57 -7.47 -13.99
C TRP A 336 9.80 -8.78 -14.06
N SER A 337 8.82 -8.93 -13.18
CA SER A 337 7.89 -10.08 -13.18
C SER A 337 6.55 -9.62 -13.73
N VAL A 338 5.82 -10.51 -14.41
CA VAL A 338 4.42 -10.24 -14.75
C VAL A 338 3.59 -10.39 -13.48
N VAL A 339 2.63 -9.50 -13.27
CA VAL A 339 1.64 -9.64 -12.19
C VAL A 339 0.73 -10.83 -12.54
N ASP A 340 0.62 -11.80 -11.63
CA ASP A 340 -0.25 -12.96 -11.80
C ASP A 340 -1.72 -12.61 -11.47
N ASP A 341 -2.66 -13.13 -12.26
CA ASP A 341 -4.12 -13.05 -12.04
C ASP A 341 -4.59 -13.81 -10.78
#